data_AF-M7TQT7-F1
#
_entry.id   AF-M7TQT7-F1
#
_cell.length_a   1.000
_cell.length_b   1.000
_cell.length_c   1.000
_cell.angle_alpha   90.00
_cell.angle_beta   90.00
_cell.angle_gamma   90.00
#
_symmetry.space_group_name_H-M   'P 1'
#
loop_
_entity.id
_entity.type
_entity.pdbx_description
1 polymer ?
#
loop_
_entity_poly.entity_id
_entity_poly.type
_entity_poly.pdbx_seq_one_letter_code
_entity_poly.pdbx_strand_id
1 'polypeptide(L)'
;MLIENASVLACLEGRTVDSFETQFITNYLAQFLLFHLFKPTLLASFTTKFNSRVVLVSSSAHRNWSVHFDNLSLEGEYEPWKAYVQSKTALLWTADEIERRYGSKRLRAFSLHPGVIKTELLRHISAEQQSYMG
;
A
#
# COMPACT_ATOMS: atom_id res chain seq x y z
N MET A 1 8.52 5.72 14.57
CA MET A 1 7.26 5.63 13.81
C MET A 1 7.65 5.47 12.35
N LEU A 2 6.97 4.58 11.63
CA LEU A 2 7.15 4.38 10.19
C LEU A 2 5.84 4.77 9.50
N ILE A 3 5.91 5.59 8.46
CA ILE A 3 4.75 5.95 7.62
C ILE A 3 5.10 5.56 6.19
N GLU A 4 4.37 4.60 5.66
CA GLU A 4 4.56 4.10 4.31
C GLU A 4 3.51 4.76 3.40
N ASN A 5 3.93 5.87 2.78
CA ASN A 5 3.06 6.77 2.01
C ASN A 5 3.29 6.72 0.49
N ALA A 6 4.49 6.28 0.05
CA ALA A 6 4.89 6.34 -1.35
C ALA A 6 3.94 5.53 -2.24
N SER A 7 3.43 6.11 -3.33
CA SER A 7 2.51 5.42 -4.22
C SER A 7 2.56 5.99 -5.64
N VAL A 8 2.31 5.13 -6.62
CA VAL A 8 1.86 5.48 -7.97
C VAL A 8 0.41 5.01 -8.16
N LEU A 9 -0.29 5.60 -9.12
CA LEU A 9 -1.71 5.34 -9.33
C LEU A 9 -2.04 5.30 -10.83
N ALA A 10 -2.71 4.22 -11.23
CA ALA A 10 -3.25 3.97 -12.56
C ALA A 10 -2.27 4.33 -13.71
N CYS A 11 -1.00 3.97 -13.54
CA CYS A 11 -0.03 4.14 -14.62
C CYS A 11 -0.26 3.10 -15.72
N LEU A 12 0.30 3.35 -16.90
CA LEU A 12 0.40 2.35 -17.96
C LEU A 12 1.12 1.10 -17.45
N GLU A 13 0.87 -0.04 -18.10
CA GLU A 13 1.56 -1.27 -17.77
C GLU A 13 3.07 -1.08 -17.87
N GLY A 14 3.75 -1.44 -16.79
CA GLY A 14 5.20 -1.35 -16.68
C GLY A 14 5.74 -2.47 -15.82
N ARG A 15 7.04 -2.73 -15.99
CA ARG A 15 7.78 -3.71 -15.22
C ARG A 15 9.09 -3.10 -14.73
N THR A 16 9.49 -3.48 -13.52
CA THR A 16 10.85 -3.18 -13.02
C THR A 16 11.89 -4.07 -13.69
N VAL A 17 13.17 -3.79 -13.43
CA VAL A 17 14.29 -4.66 -13.87
C VAL A 17 14.16 -6.08 -13.32
N ASP A 18 13.50 -6.25 -12.18
CA ASP A 18 13.22 -7.54 -11.54
C ASP A 18 11.88 -8.16 -12.00
N SER A 19 11.28 -7.62 -13.08
CA SER A 19 10.03 -8.11 -13.69
C SER A 19 8.77 -8.00 -12.83
N PHE A 20 8.75 -7.16 -11.80
CA PHE A 20 7.54 -6.89 -11.04
C PHE A 20 6.68 -5.81 -11.70
N GLU A 21 5.35 -5.94 -11.63
CA GLU A 21 4.42 -4.89 -12.02
C GLU A 21 4.63 -3.60 -11.20
N THR A 22 4.74 -2.46 -11.90
CA THR A 22 5.15 -1.17 -11.34
C THR A 22 4.32 -0.69 -10.15
N GLN A 23 2.99 -0.81 -10.19
CA GLN A 23 2.13 -0.37 -9.09
C GLN A 23 2.24 -1.31 -7.89
N PHE A 24 2.25 -2.62 -8.10
CA PHE A 24 2.32 -3.62 -7.05
C PHE A 24 3.68 -3.60 -6.33
N ILE A 25 4.79 -3.47 -7.06
CA ILE A 25 6.11 -3.34 -6.46
C ILE A 25 6.25 -2.04 -5.68
N THR A 26 5.84 -0.90 -6.27
CA THR A 26 6.02 0.43 -5.66
C THR A 26 5.10 0.63 -4.47
N ASN A 27 3.82 0.30 -4.62
CA ASN A 27 2.81 0.56 -3.61
C ASN A 27 2.81 -0.50 -2.51
N TYR A 28 3.22 -1.74 -2.79
CA TYR A 28 3.12 -2.84 -1.84
C TYR A 28 4.45 -3.53 -1.53
N LEU A 29 5.09 -4.21 -2.49
CA LEU A 29 6.24 -5.08 -2.16
C LEU A 29 7.44 -4.31 -1.59
N ALA A 30 7.73 -3.11 -2.10
CA ALA A 30 8.79 -2.25 -1.58
C ALA A 30 8.49 -1.80 -0.15
N GLN A 31 7.24 -1.46 0.16
CA GLN A 31 6.80 -1.09 1.50
C GLN A 31 6.83 -2.29 2.45
N PHE A 32 6.34 -3.44 2.02
CA PHE A 32 6.43 -4.70 2.77
C PHE A 32 7.88 -5.01 3.15
N LEU A 33 8.82 -4.93 2.19
CA LEU A 33 10.24 -5.12 2.45
C LEU A 33 10.78 -4.06 3.44
N LEU A 34 10.44 -2.79 3.24
CA LEU A 34 10.85 -1.69 4.10
C LEU A 34 10.42 -1.92 5.55
N PHE A 35 9.15 -2.28 5.79
CA PHE A 35 8.68 -2.69 7.10
C PHE A 35 9.55 -3.79 7.70
N HIS A 36 9.84 -4.85 6.94
CA HIS A 36 10.63 -5.98 7.42
C HIS A 36 12.06 -5.59 7.81
N LEU A 37 12.68 -4.66 7.07
CA LEU A 37 14.01 -4.12 7.38
C LEU A 37 13.99 -3.27 8.67
N PHE A 38 12.96 -2.45 8.87
CA PHE A 38 12.83 -1.59 10.06
C PHE A 38 12.18 -2.28 11.26
N LYS A 39 11.59 -3.47 11.08
CA LYS A 39 10.86 -4.21 12.13
C LYS A 39 11.69 -4.41 13.41
N PRO A 40 12.97 -4.82 13.38
CA PRO A 40 13.75 -4.97 14.61
C PRO A 40 13.86 -3.65 15.39
N THR A 41 14.14 -2.54 14.69
CA THR A 41 14.20 -1.21 15.28
C THR A 41 12.85 -0.78 15.84
N LEU A 42 11.75 -1.01 15.10
CA LEU A 42 10.40 -0.70 15.57
C LEU A 42 10.05 -1.48 16.86
N LEU A 43 10.41 -2.76 16.93
CA LEU A 43 10.18 -3.57 18.13
C LEU A 43 11.04 -3.15 19.33
N ALA A 44 12.19 -2.49 19.10
CA ALA A 44 13.07 -2.00 20.15
C ALA A 44 12.80 -0.53 20.57
N SER A 45 12.06 0.24 19.77
CA SER A 45 11.92 1.69 19.95
C SER A 45 10.72 2.13 20.80
N PHE A 46 9.92 1.21 21.33
CA PHE A 46 8.78 1.60 22.18
C PHE A 46 9.26 2.13 23.53
N THR A 47 8.42 2.94 24.17
CA THR A 47 8.64 3.41 25.54
C THR A 47 7.45 3.03 26.43
N THR A 48 7.58 3.29 27.73
CA THR A 48 6.47 3.13 28.67
C THR A 48 5.27 4.00 28.28
N LYS A 49 5.52 5.19 27.70
CA LYS A 49 4.48 6.15 27.29
C LYS A 49 3.97 5.95 25.86
N PHE A 50 4.80 5.43 24.95
CA PHE A 50 4.47 5.35 23.52
C PHE A 50 4.75 3.99 22.92
N ASN A 51 3.78 3.48 22.16
CA ASN A 51 3.98 2.35 21.26
C ASN A 51 4.77 2.77 20.01
N SER A 52 5.55 1.85 19.47
CA SER A 52 5.98 1.95 18.08
C SER A 52 4.77 1.84 17.17
N ARG A 53 4.79 2.56 16.06
CA ARG A 53 3.67 2.64 15.11
C ARG A 53 4.17 2.50 13.68
N VAL A 54 3.47 1.69 12.90
CA VAL A 54 3.53 1.68 11.45
C VAL A 54 2.18 2.11 10.89
N VAL A 55 2.19 3.00 9.90
CA VAL A 55 0.99 3.49 9.21
C VAL A 55 1.17 3.24 7.73
N LEU A 56 0.28 2.43 7.15
CA LEU A 56 0.28 2.10 5.72
C LEU A 56 -0.81 2.93 5.02
N VAL A 57 -0.42 3.85 4.15
CA VAL A 57 -1.36 4.74 3.45
C VAL A 57 -2.00 3.99 2.29
N SER A 58 -3.20 3.47 2.57
CA SER A 58 -4.04 2.75 1.63
C SER A 58 -5.02 3.71 0.92
N SER A 59 -6.11 3.18 0.36
CA SER A 59 -7.17 3.94 -0.32
C SER A 59 -8.51 3.23 -0.14
N SER A 60 -9.63 3.96 -0.14
CA SER A 60 -10.99 3.39 -0.21
C SER A 60 -11.19 2.49 -1.43
N ALA A 61 -10.35 2.65 -2.46
CA ALA A 61 -10.32 1.81 -3.65
C ALA A 61 -10.18 0.31 -3.34
N HIS A 62 -9.59 -0.08 -2.20
CA HIS A 62 -9.47 -1.49 -1.77
C HIS A 62 -10.82 -2.25 -1.73
N ARG A 63 -11.94 -1.52 -1.65
CA ARG A 63 -13.29 -2.10 -1.62
C ARG A 63 -13.72 -2.70 -2.97
N ASN A 64 -13.03 -2.33 -4.06
CA ASN A 64 -13.47 -2.67 -5.42
C ASN A 64 -12.86 -3.98 -5.95
N TRP A 65 -11.74 -4.45 -5.39
CA TRP A 65 -11.05 -5.65 -5.87
C TRP A 65 -10.10 -6.23 -4.82
N SER A 66 -9.90 -7.54 -4.88
CA SER A 66 -9.00 -8.29 -4.00
C SER A 66 -7.60 -8.47 -4.61
N VAL A 67 -6.68 -9.12 -3.91
CA VAL A 67 -5.38 -9.50 -4.48
C VAL A 67 -5.54 -10.73 -5.37
N HIS A 68 -5.02 -10.68 -6.59
CA HIS A 68 -5.01 -11.84 -7.48
C HIS A 68 -3.77 -12.70 -7.21
N PHE A 69 -3.87 -13.63 -6.24
CA PHE A 69 -2.71 -14.42 -5.81
C PHE A 69 -2.09 -15.28 -6.91
N ASP A 70 -2.89 -15.85 -7.81
CA ASP A 70 -2.38 -16.66 -8.92
C ASP A 70 -1.70 -15.83 -10.02
N ASN A 71 -1.91 -14.51 -10.04
CA ASN A 71 -1.34 -13.59 -11.03
C ASN A 71 -1.11 -12.19 -10.45
N LEU A 72 -0.15 -12.06 -9.52
CA LEU A 72 0.14 -10.78 -8.85
C LEU A 72 0.57 -9.67 -9.84
N SER A 73 1.19 -10.06 -10.95
CA SER A 73 1.65 -9.14 -11.99
C SER A 73 0.55 -8.69 -12.95
N LEU A 74 -0.64 -9.32 -12.89
CA LEU A 74 -1.73 -9.15 -13.86
C LEU A 74 -1.25 -9.34 -15.31
N GLU A 75 -0.37 -10.31 -15.53
CA GLU A 75 0.19 -10.59 -16.86
C GLU A 75 -0.92 -11.02 -17.82
N GLY A 76 -0.99 -10.37 -18.99
CA GLY A 76 -2.02 -10.63 -20.01
C GLY A 76 -3.40 -10.06 -19.70
N GLU A 77 -3.61 -9.45 -18.52
CA GLU A 77 -4.91 -8.92 -18.09
C GLU A 77 -4.81 -7.57 -17.36
N TYR A 78 -3.70 -6.86 -17.59
CA TYR A 78 -3.40 -5.61 -16.91
C TYR A 78 -4.52 -4.59 -17.11
N GLU A 79 -5.02 -4.08 -15.99
CA GLU A 79 -5.91 -2.93 -15.96
C GLU A 79 -5.37 -1.95 -14.90
N PRO A 80 -5.09 -0.68 -15.26
CA PRO A 80 -4.43 0.27 -14.37
C PRO A 80 -5.10 0.43 -13.00
N TRP A 81 -6.43 0.43 -12.93
CA TRP A 81 -7.16 0.53 -11.66
C TRP A 81 -7.11 -0.77 -10.86
N LYS A 82 -7.25 -1.94 -11.48
CA LYS A 82 -7.10 -3.24 -10.80
C LYS A 82 -5.73 -3.36 -10.16
N ALA A 83 -4.66 -2.99 -10.88
CA ALA A 83 -3.29 -2.99 -10.37
C ALA A 83 -3.14 -2.09 -9.13
N TYR A 84 -3.67 -0.86 -9.20
CA TYR A 84 -3.71 0.06 -8.07
C TYR A 84 -4.50 -0.52 -6.90
N VAL A 85 -5.73 -0.98 -7.13
CA VAL A 85 -6.64 -1.48 -6.11
C VAL A 85 -6.04 -2.68 -5.37
N GLN A 86 -5.52 -3.68 -6.08
CA GLN A 86 -4.94 -4.85 -5.42
C GLN A 86 -3.76 -4.46 -4.52
N SER A 87 -2.96 -3.47 -4.93
CA SER A 87 -1.84 -2.98 -4.11
C SER A 87 -2.32 -2.32 -2.81
N LYS A 88 -3.44 -1.59 -2.87
CA LYS A 88 -4.05 -0.94 -1.69
C LYS A 88 -4.77 -1.95 -0.78
N THR A 89 -5.36 -3.00 -1.34
CA THR A 89 -5.89 -4.14 -0.59
C THR A 89 -4.77 -4.89 0.14
N ALA A 90 -3.64 -5.16 -0.53
CA ALA A 90 -2.49 -5.82 0.07
C ALA A 90 -1.89 -5.04 1.25
N LEU A 91 -1.81 -3.70 1.15
CA LEU A 91 -1.40 -2.83 2.27
C LEU A 91 -2.34 -2.93 3.47
N LEU A 92 -3.65 -2.98 3.24
CA LEU A 92 -4.64 -3.10 4.31
C LEU A 92 -4.47 -4.41 5.07
N TRP A 93 -4.39 -5.54 4.35
CA TRP A 93 -4.17 -6.84 4.98
C TRP A 93 -2.82 -6.92 5.70
N THR A 94 -1.80 -6.24 5.20
CA THR A 94 -0.50 -6.16 5.86
C THR A 94 -0.57 -5.40 7.16
N ALA A 95 -1.31 -4.29 7.22
CA ALA A 95 -1.53 -3.58 8.48
C ALA A 95 -2.20 -4.48 9.52
N ASP A 96 -3.25 -5.19 9.13
CA ASP A 96 -3.97 -6.12 10.01
C ASP A 96 -3.06 -7.25 10.49
N GLU A 97 -2.23 -7.80 9.60
CA GLU A 97 -1.31 -8.88 9.94
C GLU A 97 -0.18 -8.43 10.86
N ILE A 98 0.33 -7.21 10.69
CA ILE A 98 1.31 -6.62 11.61
C ILE A 98 0.69 -6.42 12.99
N GLU A 99 -0.52 -5.87 13.08
CA GLU A 99 -1.22 -5.68 14.34
C GLU A 99 -1.46 -7.03 15.04
N ARG A 100 -1.93 -8.03 14.28
CA ARG A 100 -2.17 -9.40 14.80
C ARG A 100 -0.89 -10.05 15.34
N ARG A 101 0.24 -9.90 14.67
CA ARG A 101 1.52 -10.55 15.06
C ARG A 101 2.29 -9.79 16.13
N TYR A 102 2.23 -8.46 16.12
CA TYR A 102 3.17 -7.61 16.86
C TYR A 102 2.49 -6.57 17.76
N GLY A 103 1.16 -6.44 17.73
CA GLY A 103 0.40 -5.50 18.57
C GLY A 103 0.65 -5.72 20.07
N SER A 104 0.69 -6.99 20.50
CA SER A 104 1.03 -7.37 21.89
C SER A 104 2.48 -7.04 22.27
N LYS A 105 3.35 -6.84 21.28
CA LYS A 105 4.76 -6.43 21.43
C LYS A 105 4.94 -4.92 21.30
N ARG A 106 3.89 -4.13 21.54
CA ARG A 106 3.91 -2.66 21.54
C ARG A 106 4.26 -2.05 20.17
N LEU A 107 4.10 -2.81 19.09
CA LEU A 107 4.18 -2.34 17.71
C LEU A 107 2.76 -2.34 17.13
N ARG A 108 2.15 -1.15 17.06
CA ARG A 108 0.80 -0.97 16.53
C ARG A 108 0.84 -0.71 15.02
N ALA A 109 -0.10 -1.28 14.29
CA ALA A 109 -0.24 -1.05 12.86
C ALA A 109 -1.62 -0.49 12.52
N PHE A 110 -1.62 0.42 11.55
CA PHE A 110 -2.84 1.07 11.07
C PHE A 110 -2.77 1.19 9.56
N SER A 111 -3.91 1.01 8.89
CA SER A 111 -4.11 1.45 7.53
C SER A 111 -5.04 2.67 7.52
N LEU A 112 -4.86 3.57 6.56
CA LEU A 112 -5.76 4.71 6.38
C LEU A 112 -6.03 4.99 4.91
N HIS A 113 -7.18 5.61 4.65
CA HIS A 113 -7.47 6.30 3.40
C HIS A 113 -7.45 7.82 3.70
N PRO A 114 -6.62 8.60 3.00
CA PRO A 114 -6.45 10.03 3.32
C PRO A 114 -7.54 10.93 2.71
N GLY A 115 -8.53 10.37 2.01
CA GLY A 115 -9.45 11.12 1.15
C GLY A 115 -8.94 11.25 -0.28
N VAL A 116 -9.75 11.85 -1.16
CA VAL A 116 -9.33 12.24 -2.50
C VAL A 116 -8.62 13.60 -2.40
N ILE A 117 -7.29 13.59 -2.50
CA ILE A 117 -6.46 14.79 -2.40
C ILE A 117 -5.90 15.13 -3.78
N LYS A 118 -6.12 16.36 -4.24
CA LYS A 118 -5.58 16.89 -5.50
C LYS A 118 -4.05 17.03 -5.38
N THR A 119 -3.34 16.02 -5.86
CA THR A 119 -1.88 15.93 -5.90
C THR A 119 -1.45 15.39 -7.26
N GLU A 120 -0.14 15.40 -7.51
CA GLU A 120 0.45 14.75 -8.69
C GLU A 120 0.18 13.24 -8.77
N LEU A 121 -0.37 12.60 -7.73
CA LEU A 121 -0.80 11.20 -7.79
C LEU A 121 -1.87 10.98 -8.88
N LEU A 122 -2.69 11.99 -9.17
CA LEU A 122 -3.79 11.91 -10.15
C LEU A 122 -3.34 12.18 -11.59
N ARG A 123 -2.05 12.40 -11.86
CA ARG A 123 -1.54 12.81 -13.19
C ARG A 123 -1.84 11.83 -14.34
N HIS A 124 -2.14 10.57 -14.02
CA HIS A 124 -2.52 9.53 -15.01
C HIS A 124 -4.04 9.31 -15.09
N ILE A 125 -4.83 10.05 -14.31
CA ILE A 125 -6.29 9.97 -14.29
C ILE A 125 -6.86 11.11 -15.11
N SER A 126 -7.77 10.79 -16.05
CA SER A 126 -8.43 11.81 -16.86
C SER A 126 -9.28 12.76 -16.01
N ALA A 127 -9.49 13.98 -16.47
CA ALA A 127 -10.34 14.95 -15.76
C ALA A 127 -11.76 14.41 -15.53
N GLU A 128 -12.29 13.65 -16.49
CA GLU A 128 -13.58 12.96 -16.37
C GLU A 128 -13.54 11.93 -15.23
N GLN A 129 -12.53 11.05 -15.19
CA GLN A 129 -12.39 10.07 -14.12
C GLN A 129 -12.24 10.73 -12.74
N GLN A 130 -11.48 11.84 -12.65
CA GLN A 130 -11.35 12.60 -11.40
C GLN A 130 -12.69 13.18 -10.93
N SER A 131 -13.61 13.52 -11.85
CA SER A 131 -14.93 14.04 -11.48
C SER A 131 -15.81 13.01 -10.78
N TYR A 132 -15.54 11.72 -10.98
CA TYR A 132 -16.22 10.61 -10.29
C TYR A 132 -15.56 10.21 -8.97
N MET A 133 -14.38 10.77 -8.65
CA MET A 133 -13.65 10.51 -7.40
C MET A 133 -14.13 11.49 -6.32
N GLY A 134 -15.26 11.18 -5.70
CA GLY A 134 -15.84 11.88 -4.55
C GLY A 134 -15.52 11.21 -3.23
#